data_AF-A0A8H4MBS0-F1
#
_entry.id   AF-A0A8H4MBS0-F1
#
_cell.length_a   1.000
_cell.length_b   1.000
_cell.length_c   1.000
_cell.angle_alpha   90.00
_cell.angle_beta   90.00
_cell.angle_gamma   90.00
#
_symmetry.space_group_name_H-M   'P 1'
#
loop_
_entity.id
_entity.type
_entity.pdbx_description
1 polymer ?
#
loop_
_entity_poly.entity_id
_entity_poly.type
_entity_poly.pdbx_seq_one_letter_code
_entity_poly.pdbx_strand_id
1 'polypeptide(L)'
;MSKLSSKHQFRLERKYRRRAALKFARPKWVKATKLIQWGVIGFVLIYALLFMEWDERGSPFDEIRRAFFSGLKDTFSTPPPPRPVRRADDTAQE
;
A
#
# COMPACT_ATOMS: atom_id res chain seq x y z
N MET A 1 -28.78 -1.30 -43.93
CA MET A 1 -29.36 -1.55 -42.59
C MET A 1 -30.36 -0.44 -42.24
N SER A 2 -31.65 -0.63 -42.52
CA SER A 2 -32.71 0.29 -42.06
C SER A 2 -33.97 -0.52 -41.75
N LYS A 3 -33.88 -1.43 -40.77
CA LYS A 3 -35.01 -2.31 -40.40
C LYS A 3 -36.00 -1.68 -39.42
N LEU A 4 -35.76 -0.46 -38.91
CA LEU A 4 -36.62 0.22 -37.96
C LEU A 4 -36.79 1.70 -38.30
N SER A 5 -38.02 2.20 -38.18
CA SER A 5 -38.37 3.62 -38.27
C SER A 5 -37.54 4.45 -37.28
N SER A 6 -37.10 5.65 -37.69
CA SER A 6 -36.26 6.56 -36.87
C SER A 6 -36.82 6.81 -35.47
N LYS A 7 -38.15 6.83 -35.31
CA LYS A 7 -38.79 6.99 -34.00
C LYS A 7 -38.50 5.80 -33.06
N HIS A 8 -38.49 4.59 -33.59
CA HIS A 8 -38.14 3.38 -32.86
C HIS A 8 -36.64 3.32 -32.53
N GLN A 9 -35.78 3.76 -33.45
CA GLN A 9 -34.34 3.84 -33.24
C GLN A 9 -33.98 4.78 -32.09
N PHE A 10 -34.54 6.00 -32.06
CA PHE A 10 -34.30 6.96 -30.99
C PHE A 10 -34.74 6.43 -29.62
N ARG A 11 -35.86 5.70 -29.58
CA ARG A 11 -36.37 5.09 -28.34
C ARG A 11 -35.44 3.99 -27.82
N LEU A 12 -34.88 3.18 -28.72
CA LEU A 12 -33.88 2.15 -28.38
C LEU A 12 -32.56 2.79 -27.93
N GLU A 13 -32.11 3.83 -28.63
CA GLU A 13 -30.89 4.56 -28.30
C GLU A 13 -30.98 5.23 -26.92
N ARG A 14 -32.12 5.85 -26.60
CA ARG A 14 -32.39 6.40 -25.26
C ARG A 14 -32.41 5.32 -24.18
N LYS A 15 -32.99 4.14 -24.46
CA LYS A 15 -33.00 3.01 -23.52
C LYS A 15 -31.60 2.43 -23.32
N TYR A 16 -30.80 2.35 -24.37
CA TYR A 16 -29.41 1.90 -24.32
C TYR A 16 -28.54 2.85 -23.49
N ARG A 17 -28.60 4.17 -23.76
CA ARG A 17 -27.85 5.19 -22.99
C ARG A 17 -28.14 5.13 -21.49
N ARG A 18 -29.41 4.97 -21.11
CA ARG A 18 -29.82 4.83 -19.70
C ARG A 18 -29.26 3.56 -19.04
N ARG A 19 -29.34 2.41 -19.73
CA ARG A 19 -28.80 1.13 -19.24
C ARG A 19 -27.28 1.13 -19.15
N ALA A 20 -26.61 1.78 -20.10
CA ALA A 20 -25.18 1.99 -20.06
C ALA A 20 -24.80 2.84 -18.84
N ALA A 21 -25.47 3.97 -18.61
CA ALA A 21 -25.22 4.82 -17.44
C ALA A 21 -25.39 4.06 -16.11
N LEU A 22 -26.37 3.16 -16.02
CA LEU A 22 -26.57 2.30 -14.84
C LEU A 22 -25.50 1.21 -14.68
N LYS A 23 -25.02 0.59 -15.77
CA LYS A 23 -23.89 -0.36 -15.72
C LYS A 23 -22.56 0.33 -15.37
N PHE A 24 -22.40 1.57 -15.83
CA PHE A 24 -21.22 2.39 -15.59
C PHE A 24 -21.34 3.29 -14.35
N ALA A 25 -22.48 3.26 -13.64
CA ALA A 25 -22.58 3.73 -12.26
C ALA A 25 -21.73 2.80 -11.39
N ARG A 26 -20.41 3.00 -11.46
CA ARG A 26 -19.40 2.17 -10.81
C ARG A 26 -19.79 2.09 -9.33
N PRO A 27 -19.92 0.89 -8.74
CA PRO A 27 -20.25 0.75 -7.34
C PRO A 27 -19.07 1.24 -6.51
N LYS A 28 -19.05 2.56 -6.22
CA LYS A 28 -18.00 3.23 -5.45
C LYS A 28 -17.91 2.64 -4.05
N TRP A 29 -19.06 2.25 -3.49
CA TRP A 29 -19.14 1.55 -2.22
C TRP A 29 -18.36 0.22 -2.23
N VAL A 30 -18.54 -0.60 -3.27
CA VAL A 30 -17.82 -1.89 -3.38
C VAL A 30 -16.31 -1.69 -3.52
N LYS A 31 -15.87 -0.60 -4.16
CA LYS A 31 -14.44 -0.26 -4.20
C LYS A 31 -13.92 0.13 -2.82
N ALA A 32 -14.66 0.95 -2.08
CA ALA A 32 -14.30 1.36 -0.73
C ALA A 32 -14.26 0.17 0.23
N THR A 33 -15.26 -0.71 0.21
CA THR A 33 -15.29 -1.90 1.06
C THR A 33 -14.16 -2.86 0.72
N LYS A 34 -13.82 -3.04 -0.56
CA LYS A 34 -12.65 -3.83 -0.95
C LYS A 34 -11.34 -3.23 -0.45
N LEU A 35 -11.18 -1.91 -0.51
CA LEU A 35 -9.98 -1.25 0.01
C LEU A 35 -9.87 -1.44 1.53
N ILE A 36 -10.98 -1.26 2.24
CA ILE A 36 -11.06 -1.51 3.69
C ILE A 36 -10.75 -2.98 3.99
N GLN A 37 -11.31 -3.92 3.23
CA GLN A 37 -11.07 -5.35 3.42
C GLN A 37 -9.59 -5.70 3.29
N TRP A 38 -8.91 -5.21 2.24
CA TRP A 38 -7.46 -5.37 2.09
C TRP A 38 -6.68 -4.66 3.20
N GLY A 39 -7.14 -3.50 3.65
CA GLY A 39 -6.56 -2.78 4.78
C GLY A 39 -6.64 -3.58 6.08
N VAL A 40 -7.79 -4.17 6.40
CA VAL A 40 -7.98 -5.00 7.60
C VAL A 40 -7.15 -6.27 7.52
N ILE A 41 -7.13 -6.96 6.36
CA ILE A 41 -6.28 -8.14 6.17
C ILE A 41 -4.81 -7.78 6.39
N GLY A 42 -4.33 -6.70 5.77
CA GLY A 42 -2.95 -6.23 5.95
C GLY A 42 -2.66 -5.85 7.39
N PHE A 43 -3.56 -5.15 8.06
CA PHE A 43 -3.43 -4.77 9.46
C PHE A 43 -3.30 -5.99 10.38
N VAL A 44 -4.15 -7.01 10.21
CA VAL A 44 -4.08 -8.25 11.00
C VAL A 44 -2.78 -8.99 10.76
N LEU A 45 -2.30 -9.06 9.50
CA LEU A 45 -1.02 -9.69 9.18
C LEU A 45 0.17 -8.95 9.81
N ILE A 46 0.18 -7.62 9.73
CA ILE A 46 1.21 -6.79 10.37
C ILE A 46 1.18 -6.99 11.89
N TYR A 47 -0.01 -6.99 12.50
CA TYR A 47 -0.15 -7.23 13.94
C TYR A 47 0.35 -8.62 14.34
N ALA A 48 -0.07 -9.67 13.62
CA ALA A 48 0.39 -11.04 13.86
C ALA A 48 1.92 -11.15 13.72
N LEU A 49 2.48 -10.54 12.68
CA LEU A 49 3.91 -10.62 12.38
C LEU A 49 4.77 -9.75 13.27
N LEU A 50 4.31 -8.62 13.82
CA LEU A 50 5.15 -7.73 14.63
C LEU A 50 4.83 -7.71 16.13
N PHE A 51 3.56 -7.91 16.52
CA PHE A 51 3.10 -7.65 17.88
C PHE A 51 2.47 -8.86 18.57
N MET A 52 2.10 -9.90 17.83
CA MET A 52 1.50 -11.10 18.44
C MET A 52 2.58 -12.04 18.98
N GLU A 53 2.76 -12.04 20.29
CA GLU A 53 3.67 -12.95 20.98
C GLU A 53 3.00 -14.34 21.11
N TRP A 54 3.43 -15.29 20.27
CA TRP A 54 2.99 -16.69 20.31
C TRP A 54 3.78 -17.43 21.41
N ASP A 55 3.50 -17.08 22.66
CA ASP A 55 3.88 -17.81 23.88
C ASP A 55 5.39 -17.97 24.22
N GLU A 56 5.67 -18.32 25.48
CA GLU A 56 6.97 -18.24 26.18
C GLU A 56 8.15 -19.06 25.57
N ARG A 57 7.92 -19.80 24.49
CA ARG A 57 8.94 -20.61 23.80
C ARG A 57 9.66 -19.90 22.64
N GLY A 58 9.32 -18.65 22.38
CA GLY A 58 9.92 -17.85 21.30
C GLY A 58 9.19 -18.06 19.98
N SER A 59 8.89 -16.95 19.29
CA SER A 59 8.07 -17.03 18.09
C SER A 59 8.93 -17.36 16.86
N PRO A 60 8.46 -18.21 15.94
CA PRO A 60 9.18 -18.54 14.70
C PRO A 60 9.34 -17.33 13.75
N PHE A 61 8.78 -16.17 14.09
CA PHE A 61 8.84 -14.94 13.30
C PHE A 61 9.72 -13.86 13.94
N ASP A 62 10.39 -14.15 15.07
CA ASP A 62 11.20 -13.16 15.78
C ASP A 62 12.39 -12.65 14.97
N GLU A 63 12.95 -13.48 14.08
CA GLU A 63 14.01 -13.08 13.16
C GLU A 63 13.50 -12.10 12.09
N ILE A 64 12.30 -12.34 11.55
CA ILE A 64 11.63 -11.47 10.58
C ILE A 64 11.26 -10.13 11.23
N ARG A 65 10.79 -10.14 12.49
CA ARG A 65 10.53 -8.93 13.28
C ARG A 65 11.78 -8.07 13.44
N ARG A 66 12.88 -8.70 13.88
CA ARG A 66 14.15 -8.00 14.09
C ARG A 66 14.69 -7.39 12.81
N ALA A 67 14.64 -8.12 11.69
CA ALA A 67 15.05 -7.62 10.39
C ALA A 67 14.19 -6.42 9.94
N PHE A 68 12.87 -6.50 10.12
CA PHE A 68 11.96 -5.40 9.78
C PHE A 68 12.21 -4.14 10.63
N PHE A 69 12.30 -4.29 11.96
CA PHE A 69 12.55 -3.16 12.85
C PHE A 69 13.97 -2.58 12.67
N SER A 70 14.97 -3.40 12.33
CA SER A 70 16.30 -2.91 11.98
C SER A 70 16.25 -2.07 10.71
N GLY A 71 15.68 -2.59 9.62
CA GLY A 71 15.58 -1.87 8.36
C GLY A 71 14.75 -0.58 8.47
N LEU A 72 13.67 -0.61 9.26
CA LEU A 72 12.87 0.57 9.55
C LEU A 72 13.68 1.60 10.35
N LYS A 73 14.38 1.16 11.40
CA LYS A 73 15.21 2.05 12.22
C LYS A 73 16.34 2.66 11.39
N ASP A 74 16.98 1.89 10.51
CA ASP A 74 18.08 2.39 9.67
C ASP A 74 17.60 3.40 8.62
N THR A 75 16.37 3.24 8.12
CA THR A 75 15.77 4.18 7.14
C THR A 75 15.25 5.46 7.79
N PHE A 76 14.79 5.39 9.04
CA PHE A 76 14.22 6.53 9.77
C PHE A 76 15.19 7.19 10.76
N SER A 77 16.40 6.67 10.93
CA SER A 77 17.45 7.30 11.75
C SER A 77 18.23 8.35 10.94
N THR A 78 18.63 9.42 11.61
CA THR A 78 19.47 10.50 11.04
C THR A 78 20.75 9.90 10.43
N PRO A 79 21.16 10.32 9.21
CA PRO A 79 22.39 9.81 8.60
C PRO A 79 23.58 9.99 9.56
N PRO A 80 24.49 9.01 9.64
CA PRO A 80 25.60 9.06 10.58
C PRO A 80 26.43 10.33 10.33
N PRO A 81 26.80 11.08 11.39
CA PRO A 81 27.54 12.32 11.23
C PRO A 81 28.86 12.04 10.48
N PRO A 82 29.26 12.92 9.54
CA PRO A 82 30.48 12.73 8.77
C PRO A 82 31.66 12.57 9.74
N ARG A 83 32.44 11.50 9.57
CA ARG A 83 33.63 11.25 10.40
C ARG A 83 34.55 12.47 10.33
N PRO A 84 35.04 13.00 11.46
CA PRO A 84 35.99 14.08 11.45
C PRO A 84 37.25 13.62 10.72
N VAL A 85 37.60 14.31 9.64
CA VAL A 85 38.85 14.11 8.91
C VAL A 85 39.97 14.49 9.88
N ARG A 86 40.75 13.50 10.35
CA ARG A 86 42.00 13.77 11.05
C ARG A 86 42.96 14.45 10.06
N ARG A 87 43.16 15.76 10.21
CA ARG A 87 44.27 16.48 9.56
C ARG A 87 45.57 15.91 10.11
N ALA A 88 46.41 15.40 9.22
CA ALA A 88 47.76 14.96 9.53
C ALA A 88 48.71 16.15 9.40
N ASP A 89 48.66 17.07 10.38
CA ASP A 89 49.55 18.24 10.42
C ASP A 89 50.13 18.39 11.84
N ASP A 90 50.90 17.40 12.32
CA ASP A 90 51.64 17.48 13.60
C ASP A 90 53.00 16.73 13.53
N THR A 91 53.65 16.68 12.37
CA THR A 91 55.02 16.14 12.22
C THR A 91 56.06 17.20 11.88
N ALA A 92 55.80 18.46 12.24
CA ALA A 92 56.74 19.57 12.04
C ALA A 92 56.94 20.39 13.32
N GLN A 93 57.23 19.70 14.44
CA GLN A 93 57.89 20.29 15.60
C GLN A 93 58.76 19.23 16.28
N GLU A 94 59.97 19.03 15.75
CA GLU A 94 61.17 18.68 16.53
C GLU A 94 62.31 19.60 16.08
#